data_AF-A0A4U7KKC4-F1
#
_entry.id   AF-A0A4U7KKC4-F1
#
_cell.length_a   1.000
_cell.length_b   1.000
_cell.length_c   1.000
_cell.angle_alpha   90.00
_cell.angle_beta   90.00
_cell.angle_gamma   90.00
#
_symmetry.space_group_name_H-M   'P 1'
#
loop_
_entity.id
_entity.type
_entity.pdbx_description
1 polymer ?
#
loop_
_entity_poly.entity_id
_entity_poly.type
_entity_poly.pdbx_seq_one_letter_code
_entity_poly.pdbx_strand_id
1 'polypeptide(L)'
;MESLVKAAVIVLNDAQGSSNRETDQQDDLERDVSLFLRSMRHFRDQPLPFPTATYRDFFVLVAQWRHEELAIDARYTIDSTRSWIELSSASERRALDQDLGVHSGAWDGPYELTSRLLTMLMVLHTDGETCVKEVDNVAHLLFDSLKRAAESAGAGSTQLLDILFLLGILLDAFAELTKAGNEDQTDLIRSIASLLVITVWRDHERAKIAVGFLNRIVARDASFKGKLAANTASAIVSLLSLEADCPYAGVDVKNAGPLMFVAAIFRNCLGVMLESAYADAIECIASALFEPLSHLLRRLIERTREAPADEHTTELEMVATTLYDTCDKALRGQPPEVERGA
;
A
#
# COMPACT_ATOMS: atom_id res chain seq x y z
N MET A 1 -22.75 -3.84 -30.02
CA MET A 1 -21.38 -3.62 -29.49
C MET A 1 -20.87 -2.27 -29.94
N GLU A 2 -20.79 -1.98 -31.26
CA GLU A 2 -20.43 -0.65 -31.78
C GLU A 2 -21.31 0.50 -31.26
N SER A 3 -22.63 0.32 -31.09
CA SER A 3 -23.50 1.37 -30.54
C SER A 3 -23.24 1.68 -29.07
N LEU A 4 -22.79 0.69 -28.29
CA LEU A 4 -22.41 0.84 -26.88
C LEU A 4 -21.03 1.48 -26.74
N VAL A 5 -20.09 1.12 -27.62
CA VAL A 5 -18.77 1.76 -27.73
C VAL A 5 -18.96 3.25 -28.03
N LYS A 6 -19.75 3.59 -29.06
CA LYS A 6 -20.02 4.99 -29.42
C LYS A 6 -20.72 5.76 -28.29
N ALA A 7 -21.70 5.16 -27.62
CA ALA A 7 -22.38 5.80 -26.50
C ALA A 7 -21.44 6.03 -25.30
N ALA A 8 -20.56 5.08 -24.99
CA ALA A 8 -19.57 5.21 -23.91
C ALA A 8 -18.53 6.29 -24.23
N VAL A 9 -18.01 6.33 -25.47
CA VAL A 9 -17.04 7.35 -25.91
C VAL A 9 -17.65 8.75 -25.85
N ILE A 10 -18.90 8.94 -26.29
CA ILE A 10 -19.59 10.23 -26.23
C ILE A 10 -19.79 10.69 -24.79
N VAL A 11 -20.23 9.81 -23.89
CA VAL A 11 -20.48 10.18 -22.49
C VAL A 11 -19.19 10.44 -21.71
N LEU A 12 -18.11 9.71 -22.01
CA LEU A 12 -16.80 9.92 -21.39
C LEU A 12 -16.14 11.22 -21.89
N ASN A 13 -16.33 11.57 -23.17
CA ASN A 13 -15.90 12.86 -23.72
C ASN A 13 -16.68 14.04 -23.12
N ASP A 14 -18.00 13.90 -22.93
CA ASP A 14 -18.83 14.94 -22.31
C ASP A 14 -18.49 15.13 -20.81
N ALA A 15 -18.10 14.06 -20.11
CA ALA A 15 -17.72 14.10 -18.69
C ALA A 15 -16.34 14.74 -18.43
N GLN A 16 -15.43 14.73 -19.41
CA GLN A 16 -14.09 15.31 -19.29
C GLN A 16 -14.05 16.82 -19.59
N GLY A 17 -15.17 17.41 -20.00
CA GLY A 17 -15.28 18.84 -20.30
C GLY A 17 -14.58 19.22 -21.61
N SER A 18 -15.23 20.09 -22.38
CA SER A 18 -14.77 20.56 -23.70
C SER A 18 -13.48 21.38 -23.59
N SER A 19 -12.34 20.70 -23.51
CA SER A 19 -11.04 21.25 -23.87
C SER A 19 -10.61 20.53 -25.14
N ASN A 20 -10.26 21.30 -26.17
CA ASN A 20 -9.85 20.80 -27.49
C ASN A 20 -8.86 19.65 -27.34
N ARG A 21 -9.32 18.41 -27.53
CA ARG A 21 -8.48 17.21 -27.48
C ARG A 21 -8.34 16.63 -28.87
N GLU A 22 -7.10 16.30 -29.18
CA GLU A 22 -6.62 15.77 -30.45
C GLU A 22 -7.19 14.38 -30.70
N THR A 23 -7.48 14.09 -31.96
CA THR A 23 -8.16 12.90 -32.48
C THR A 23 -7.57 11.57 -31.96
N ASP A 24 -6.28 11.55 -31.64
CA ASP A 24 -5.54 10.37 -31.16
C ASP A 24 -6.04 9.86 -29.79
N GLN A 25 -6.46 10.74 -28.87
CA GLN A 25 -6.97 10.32 -27.56
C GLN A 25 -8.37 9.69 -27.63
N GLN A 26 -9.16 10.07 -28.64
CA GLN A 26 -10.48 9.51 -28.86
C GLN A 26 -10.39 8.10 -29.46
N ASP A 27 -9.41 7.88 -30.34
CA ASP A 27 -9.14 6.58 -30.95
C ASP A 27 -8.59 5.56 -29.93
N ASP A 28 -7.76 6.01 -28.98
CA ASP A 28 -7.27 5.17 -27.87
C ASP A 28 -8.38 4.80 -26.88
N LEU A 29 -9.27 5.74 -26.54
CA LEU A 29 -10.43 5.47 -25.70
C LEU A 29 -11.43 4.52 -26.36
N GLU A 30 -11.68 4.69 -27.67
CA GLU A 30 -12.54 3.81 -28.46
C GLU A 30 -11.96 2.39 -28.53
N ARG A 31 -10.63 2.28 -28.66
CA ARG A 31 -9.90 1.00 -28.63
C ARG A 31 -10.00 0.31 -27.27
N ASP A 32 -9.81 1.03 -26.18
CA ASP A 32 -9.89 0.50 -24.81
C ASP A 32 -11.29 0.02 -24.44
N VAL A 33 -12.31 0.82 -24.75
CA VAL A 33 -13.72 0.44 -24.55
C VAL A 33 -14.08 -0.77 -25.40
N SER A 34 -13.54 -0.86 -26.63
CA SER A 34 -13.74 -2.01 -27.50
C SER A 34 -13.05 -3.28 -26.98
N LEU A 35 -11.86 -3.17 -26.38
CA LEU A 35 -11.14 -4.29 -25.76
C LEU A 35 -11.86 -4.79 -24.50
N PHE A 36 -12.36 -3.88 -23.67
CA PHE A 36 -13.18 -4.21 -22.50
C PHE A 36 -14.52 -4.86 -22.89
N LEU A 37 -15.24 -4.31 -23.88
CA LEU A 37 -16.46 -4.96 -24.36
C LEU A 37 -16.19 -6.29 -25.09
N ARG A 38 -14.98 -6.48 -25.63
CA ARG A 38 -14.52 -7.77 -26.14
C ARG A 38 -14.19 -8.76 -25.03
N SER A 39 -13.62 -8.35 -23.89
CA SER A 39 -13.41 -9.24 -22.74
C SER A 39 -14.74 -9.66 -22.10
N MET A 40 -15.77 -8.83 -22.23
CA MET A 40 -17.15 -9.14 -21.83
C MET A 40 -17.91 -10.05 -22.83
N ARG A 41 -17.30 -10.50 -23.94
CA ARG A 41 -17.93 -11.40 -24.93
C ARG A 41 -18.33 -12.78 -24.41
N HIS A 42 -17.98 -13.13 -23.17
CA HIS A 42 -18.46 -14.34 -22.51
C HIS A 42 -19.87 -14.21 -21.95
N PHE A 43 -20.43 -13.00 -21.85
CA PHE A 43 -21.84 -12.78 -21.55
C PHE A 43 -22.66 -12.83 -22.84
N ARG A 44 -22.75 -14.03 -23.43
CA ARG A 44 -23.67 -14.28 -24.54
C ARG A 44 -25.07 -14.47 -23.96
N ASP A 45 -25.95 -13.54 -24.35
CA ASP A 45 -27.42 -13.61 -24.36
C ASP A 45 -28.17 -12.96 -23.18
N GLN A 46 -28.97 -11.93 -23.55
CA GLN A 46 -30.05 -11.25 -22.81
C GLN A 46 -29.63 -10.29 -21.66
N PRO A 47 -30.53 -9.35 -21.29
CA PRO A 47 -30.23 -7.92 -21.16
C PRO A 47 -29.11 -7.66 -20.16
N LEU A 48 -28.39 -6.55 -20.39
CA LEU A 48 -27.39 -6.05 -19.45
C LEU A 48 -27.95 -6.17 -18.02
N PRO A 49 -27.28 -6.89 -17.10
CA PRO A 49 -27.83 -7.22 -15.78
C PRO A 49 -28.18 -5.98 -14.93
N PHE A 50 -27.78 -4.79 -15.39
CA PHE A 50 -28.07 -3.52 -14.76
C PHE A 50 -28.58 -2.47 -15.78
N PRO A 51 -29.30 -1.44 -15.33
CA PRO A 51 -29.66 -0.30 -16.17
C PRO A 51 -28.43 0.39 -16.79
N THR A 52 -28.58 0.95 -17.99
CA THR A 52 -27.50 1.67 -18.68
C THR A 52 -26.90 2.82 -17.85
N ALA A 53 -27.70 3.44 -16.97
CA ALA A 53 -27.23 4.44 -16.01
C ALA A 53 -26.23 3.87 -14.99
N THR A 54 -26.42 2.63 -14.52
CA THR A 54 -25.48 1.94 -13.61
C THR A 54 -24.15 1.65 -14.28
N TYR A 55 -24.16 1.29 -15.56
CA TYR A 55 -22.93 1.16 -16.34
C TYR A 55 -22.25 2.51 -16.58
N ARG A 56 -23.04 3.56 -16.85
CA ARG A 56 -22.53 4.93 -16.98
C ARG A 56 -21.83 5.38 -15.70
N ASP A 57 -22.48 5.21 -14.57
CA ASP A 57 -21.94 5.61 -13.27
C ASP A 57 -20.71 4.76 -12.93
N PHE A 58 -20.71 3.45 -13.27
CA PHE A 58 -19.52 2.59 -13.17
C PHE A 58 -18.38 3.05 -14.09
N PHE A 59 -18.64 3.47 -15.33
CA PHE A 59 -17.60 3.96 -16.23
C PHE A 59 -17.08 5.34 -15.84
N VAL A 60 -17.92 6.22 -15.28
CA VAL A 60 -17.48 7.48 -14.66
C VAL A 60 -16.64 7.18 -13.42
N LEU A 61 -17.03 6.20 -12.61
CA LEU A 61 -16.25 5.72 -11.45
C LEU A 61 -14.90 5.16 -11.90
N VAL A 62 -14.88 4.32 -12.94
CA VAL A 62 -13.66 3.74 -13.52
C VAL A 62 -12.79 4.81 -14.19
N ALA A 63 -13.37 5.84 -14.81
CA ALA A 63 -12.64 6.97 -15.37
C ALA A 63 -12.06 7.89 -14.28
N GLN A 64 -12.80 8.10 -13.19
CA GLN A 64 -12.31 8.77 -11.99
C GLN A 64 -11.19 7.95 -11.31
N TRP A 65 -11.32 6.62 -11.29
CA TRP A 65 -10.28 5.69 -10.82
C TRP A 65 -9.05 5.69 -11.73
N ARG A 66 -9.22 5.83 -13.06
CA ARG A 66 -8.14 5.94 -14.05
C ARG A 66 -7.37 7.25 -13.99
N HIS A 67 -7.92 8.30 -13.37
CA HIS A 67 -7.19 9.54 -13.11
C HIS A 67 -6.32 9.49 -11.83
N GLU A 68 -6.35 8.38 -11.09
CA GLU A 68 -5.39 8.06 -10.03
C GLU A 68 -4.52 6.86 -10.48
N GLU A 69 -3.60 7.09 -11.42
CA GLU A 69 -2.73 6.05 -12.04
C GLU A 69 -2.06 5.10 -11.04
N LEU A 70 -1.77 5.57 -9.82
CA LEU A 70 -0.96 4.88 -8.82
C LEU A 70 -1.74 3.82 -7.99
N ALA A 71 -3.04 4.00 -7.79
CA ALA A 71 -3.87 3.05 -7.03
C ALA A 71 -4.26 1.81 -7.86
N ILE A 72 -4.33 1.97 -9.19
CA ILE A 72 -4.61 0.89 -10.13
C ILE A 72 -3.42 -0.07 -10.21
N ASP A 73 -2.18 0.45 -10.22
CA ASP A 73 -0.98 -0.39 -10.37
C ASP A 73 -0.78 -1.32 -9.17
N ALA A 74 -0.88 -0.82 -7.94
CA ALA A 74 -0.75 -1.64 -6.73
C ALA A 74 -1.84 -2.73 -6.63
N ARG A 75 -3.08 -2.41 -7.00
CA ARG A 75 -4.20 -3.37 -6.98
C ARG A 75 -4.05 -4.42 -8.07
N TYR A 76 -3.85 -3.99 -9.32
CA TYR A 76 -3.67 -4.88 -10.45
C TYR A 76 -2.48 -5.80 -10.23
N THR A 77 -1.37 -5.28 -9.70
CA THR A 77 -0.16 -6.04 -9.47
C THR A 77 -0.32 -7.03 -8.31
N ILE A 78 -0.93 -6.66 -7.18
CA ILE A 78 -1.26 -7.64 -6.12
C ILE A 78 -2.17 -8.75 -6.68
N ASP A 79 -3.24 -8.39 -7.38
CA ASP A 79 -4.23 -9.36 -7.86
C ASP A 79 -3.61 -10.28 -8.94
N SER A 80 -2.72 -9.74 -9.77
CA SER A 80 -1.94 -10.50 -10.75
C SER A 80 -0.94 -11.45 -10.08
N THR A 81 -0.19 -10.97 -9.08
CA THR A 81 0.74 -11.79 -8.29
C THR A 81 -0.01 -12.91 -7.57
N ARG A 82 -1.15 -12.59 -6.94
CA ARG A 82 -2.03 -13.58 -6.32
C ARG A 82 -2.50 -14.64 -7.31
N SER A 83 -3.05 -14.21 -8.45
CA SER A 83 -3.52 -15.12 -9.48
C SER A 83 -2.41 -16.02 -10.03
N TRP A 84 -1.20 -15.48 -10.21
CA TRP A 84 -0.05 -16.27 -10.63
C TRP A 84 0.31 -17.32 -9.57
N ILE A 85 0.36 -16.94 -8.29
CA ILE A 85 0.66 -17.87 -7.19
C ILE A 85 -0.34 -19.03 -7.16
N GLU A 86 -1.63 -18.73 -7.30
CA GLU A 86 -2.71 -19.74 -7.33
C GLU A 86 -2.61 -20.70 -8.52
N LEU A 87 -2.12 -20.23 -9.67
CA LEU A 87 -2.00 -21.03 -10.91
C LEU A 87 -0.65 -21.73 -11.07
N SER A 88 0.39 -21.25 -10.39
CA SER A 88 1.76 -21.75 -10.50
C SER A 88 1.91 -23.17 -9.93
N SER A 89 2.92 -23.89 -10.41
CA SER A 89 3.37 -25.15 -9.84
C SER A 89 4.24 -24.92 -8.59
N ALA A 90 4.31 -25.92 -7.71
CA ALA A 90 5.19 -25.87 -6.55
C ALA A 90 6.69 -25.72 -6.93
N SER A 91 7.11 -26.26 -8.08
CA SER A 91 8.47 -26.06 -8.59
C SER A 91 8.76 -24.61 -8.96
N GLU A 92 7.81 -23.90 -9.57
CA GLU A 92 7.97 -22.50 -9.97
C GLU A 92 8.05 -21.59 -8.73
N ARG A 93 7.18 -21.82 -7.74
CA ARG A 93 7.24 -21.06 -6.47
C ARG A 93 8.56 -21.26 -5.72
N ARG A 94 9.04 -22.50 -5.63
CA ARG A 94 10.33 -22.80 -5.00
C ARG A 94 11.52 -22.16 -5.71
N ALA A 95 11.46 -22.02 -7.04
CA ALA A 95 12.50 -21.33 -7.77
C ALA A 95 12.58 -19.85 -7.37
N LEU A 96 11.43 -19.17 -7.27
CA LEU A 96 11.39 -17.78 -6.80
C LEU A 96 11.79 -17.64 -5.33
N ASP A 97 11.43 -18.60 -4.48
CA ASP A 97 11.87 -18.61 -3.07
C ASP A 97 13.39 -18.74 -2.94
N GLN A 98 14.03 -19.52 -3.82
CA GLN A 98 15.49 -19.62 -3.89
C GLN A 98 16.12 -18.32 -4.37
N ASP A 99 15.51 -17.66 -5.36
CA ASP A 99 15.96 -16.37 -5.87
C ASP A 99 15.85 -15.25 -4.82
N LEU A 100 14.94 -15.34 -3.84
CA LEU A 100 14.86 -14.44 -2.69
C LEU A 100 15.95 -14.70 -1.62
N GLY A 101 16.89 -15.60 -1.87
CA GLY A 101 18.01 -15.90 -0.96
C GLY A 101 17.62 -16.69 0.28
N VAL A 102 16.40 -17.24 0.33
CA VAL A 102 15.90 -18.01 1.46
C VAL A 102 16.56 -19.40 1.45
N HIS A 103 17.49 -19.63 2.39
CA HIS A 103 18.20 -20.91 2.50
C HIS A 103 17.22 -22.04 2.81
N SER A 104 17.19 -23.02 1.92
CA SER A 104 16.23 -24.12 1.87
C SER A 104 16.42 -25.13 3.00
N GLY A 105 15.94 -24.79 4.19
CA GLY A 105 15.27 -25.76 5.06
C GLY A 105 13.86 -25.93 4.51
N ALA A 106 13.64 -26.99 3.75
CA ALA A 106 12.42 -27.38 3.05
C ALA A 106 11.09 -26.71 3.53
N TRP A 107 10.36 -26.08 2.60
CA TRP A 107 8.92 -25.69 2.64
C TRP A 107 8.48 -24.34 3.23
N ASP A 108 9.38 -23.42 3.56
CA ASP A 108 9.01 -22.16 4.25
C ASP A 108 9.40 -20.86 3.50
N GLY A 109 9.42 -20.90 2.17
CA GLY A 109 9.69 -19.72 1.36
C GLY A 109 8.46 -18.79 1.22
N PRO A 110 8.65 -17.48 0.98
CA PRO A 110 7.54 -16.52 0.92
C PRO A 110 6.44 -16.87 -0.09
N TYR A 111 6.78 -17.39 -1.27
CA TYR A 111 5.81 -17.75 -2.30
C TYR A 111 5.02 -19.02 -1.94
N GLU A 112 5.70 -20.07 -1.44
CA GLU A 112 4.99 -21.29 -0.99
C GLU A 112 4.10 -21.01 0.24
N LEU A 113 4.57 -20.20 1.19
CA LEU A 113 3.76 -19.79 2.34
C LEU A 113 2.56 -18.92 1.93
N THR A 114 2.73 -18.03 0.94
CA THR A 114 1.62 -17.24 0.39
C THR A 114 0.60 -18.15 -0.30
N SER A 115 1.04 -19.12 -1.12
CA SER A 115 0.13 -20.09 -1.74
C SER A 115 -0.68 -20.88 -0.71
N ARG A 116 -0.02 -21.31 0.38
CA ARG A 116 -0.66 -22.01 1.49
C ARG A 116 -1.68 -21.13 2.20
N LEU A 117 -1.31 -19.87 2.50
CA LEU A 117 -2.19 -18.90 3.12
C LEU A 117 -3.46 -18.68 2.29
N LEU A 118 -3.31 -18.46 0.99
CA LEU A 118 -4.44 -18.27 0.05
C LEU A 118 -5.39 -19.47 0.04
N THR A 119 -4.82 -20.68 -0.01
CA THR A 119 -5.61 -21.92 0.03
C THR A 119 -6.40 -22.03 1.34
N MET A 120 -5.76 -21.73 2.48
CA MET A 120 -6.42 -21.80 3.79
C MET A 120 -7.51 -20.73 3.95
N LEU A 121 -7.31 -19.51 3.44
CA LEU A 121 -8.35 -18.48 3.44
C LEU A 121 -9.60 -18.91 2.67
N MET A 122 -9.46 -19.66 1.57
CA MET A 122 -10.62 -20.22 0.86
C MET A 122 -11.39 -21.21 1.73
N VAL A 123 -10.70 -22.01 2.54
CA VAL A 123 -11.32 -22.99 3.46
C VAL A 123 -11.93 -22.30 4.68
N LEU A 124 -11.34 -21.20 5.17
CA LEU A 124 -11.86 -20.41 6.29
C LEU A 124 -13.31 -19.94 6.02
N HIS A 125 -13.62 -19.58 4.77
CA HIS A 125 -14.98 -19.21 4.36
C HIS A 125 -15.99 -20.39 4.38
N THR A 126 -15.52 -21.62 4.65
CA THR A 126 -16.34 -22.84 4.68
C THR A 126 -16.41 -23.53 6.05
N ASP A 127 -15.39 -23.38 6.92
CA ASP A 127 -15.33 -24.00 8.25
C ASP A 127 -14.62 -23.06 9.26
N GLY A 128 -15.41 -22.43 10.14
CA GLY A 128 -15.12 -21.08 10.67
C GLY A 128 -14.23 -20.95 11.91
N GLU A 129 -14.01 -21.99 12.71
CA GLU A 129 -13.24 -21.87 13.98
C GLU A 129 -11.88 -22.57 13.96
N THR A 130 -11.80 -23.78 13.41
CA THR A 130 -10.54 -24.56 13.41
C THR A 130 -9.49 -23.98 12.46
N CYS A 131 -9.94 -23.32 11.39
CA CYS A 131 -9.07 -22.79 10.33
C CYS A 131 -8.41 -21.45 10.71
N VAL A 132 -9.02 -20.64 11.60
CA VAL A 132 -8.48 -19.32 12.00
C VAL A 132 -7.06 -19.44 12.58
N LYS A 133 -6.83 -20.40 13.48
CA LYS A 133 -5.51 -20.60 14.12
C LYS A 133 -4.45 -21.07 13.13
N GLU A 134 -4.82 -21.89 12.15
CA GLU A 134 -3.89 -22.36 11.13
C GLU A 134 -3.52 -21.26 10.15
N VAL A 135 -4.50 -20.45 9.72
CA VAL A 135 -4.27 -19.28 8.88
C VAL A 135 -3.37 -18.28 9.62
N ASP A 136 -3.62 -18.03 10.90
CA ASP A 136 -2.81 -17.16 11.74
C ASP A 136 -1.35 -17.67 11.85
N ASN A 137 -1.15 -18.96 12.11
CA ASN A 137 0.18 -19.57 12.16
C ASN A 137 0.93 -19.42 10.82
N VAL A 138 0.27 -19.68 9.69
CA VAL A 138 0.88 -19.53 8.37
C VAL A 138 1.21 -18.07 8.06
N ALA A 139 0.36 -17.13 8.50
CA ALA A 139 0.61 -15.71 8.32
C ALA A 139 1.85 -15.22 9.12
N HIS A 140 2.06 -15.73 10.34
CA HIS A 140 3.27 -15.48 11.12
C HIS A 140 4.52 -16.05 10.44
N LEU A 141 4.46 -17.30 9.96
CA LEU A 141 5.56 -17.92 9.22
C LEU A 141 5.89 -17.15 7.94
N LEU A 142 4.87 -16.69 7.22
CA LEU A 142 5.04 -15.85 6.03
C LEU A 142 5.73 -14.54 6.37
N PHE A 143 5.30 -13.87 7.45
CA PHE A 143 5.96 -12.63 7.91
C PHE A 143 7.44 -12.86 8.23
N ASP A 144 7.78 -13.90 9.01
CA ASP A 144 9.17 -14.21 9.36
C ASP A 144 10.02 -14.56 8.13
N SER A 145 9.40 -15.18 7.12
CA SER A 145 10.06 -15.48 5.85
C SER A 145 10.31 -14.21 5.03
N LEU A 146 9.31 -13.33 4.91
CA LEU A 146 9.42 -12.03 4.24
C LEU A 146 10.46 -11.12 4.89
N LYS A 147 10.51 -11.10 6.23
CA LYS A 147 11.51 -10.32 6.97
C LYS A 147 12.93 -10.79 6.66
N ARG A 148 13.18 -12.10 6.70
CA ARG A 148 14.50 -12.67 6.35
C ARG A 148 14.88 -12.41 4.90
N ALA A 149 13.92 -12.50 3.98
CA ALA A 149 14.13 -12.15 2.58
C ALA A 149 14.50 -10.67 2.41
N ALA A 150 13.82 -9.76 3.12
CA ALA A 150 14.10 -8.33 3.08
C ALA A 150 15.49 -7.99 3.65
N GLU A 151 15.90 -8.64 4.75
CA GLU A 151 17.24 -8.48 5.34
C GLU A 151 18.35 -8.98 4.40
N SER A 152 18.04 -9.94 3.52
CA SER A 152 18.98 -10.52 2.57
C SER A 152 19.00 -9.80 1.22
N ALA A 153 17.96 -9.01 0.91
CA ALA A 153 17.82 -8.32 -0.35
C ALA A 153 18.77 -7.11 -0.42
N GLY A 154 19.46 -6.95 -1.55
CA GLY A 154 20.28 -5.77 -1.80
C GLY A 154 19.43 -4.50 -1.94
N ALA A 155 19.98 -3.35 -1.53
CA ALA A 155 19.33 -2.06 -1.75
C ALA A 155 19.02 -1.86 -3.24
N GLY A 156 17.79 -1.42 -3.55
CA GLY A 156 17.33 -1.21 -4.93
C GLY A 156 17.06 -2.49 -5.73
N SER A 157 17.14 -3.69 -5.13
CA SER A 157 16.86 -4.93 -5.87
C SER A 157 15.39 -5.09 -6.26
N THR A 158 15.11 -5.82 -7.33
CA THR A 158 13.74 -6.18 -7.72
C THR A 158 13.07 -7.12 -6.71
N GLN A 159 13.86 -7.86 -5.92
CA GLN A 159 13.35 -8.74 -4.85
C GLN A 159 12.55 -7.96 -3.79
N LEU A 160 12.90 -6.70 -3.52
CA LEU A 160 12.14 -5.85 -2.60
C LEU A 160 10.75 -5.52 -3.13
N LEU A 161 10.55 -5.49 -4.45
CA LEU A 161 9.21 -5.35 -5.05
C LEU A 161 8.39 -6.62 -4.84
N ASP A 162 8.99 -7.79 -5.06
CA ASP A 162 8.32 -9.07 -4.81
C ASP A 162 7.89 -9.21 -3.34
N ILE A 163 8.79 -8.88 -2.42
CA ILE A 163 8.51 -8.85 -0.97
C ILE A 163 7.36 -7.89 -0.68
N LEU A 164 7.35 -6.69 -1.28
CA LEU A 164 6.29 -5.70 -1.10
C LEU A 164 4.93 -6.24 -1.58
N PHE A 165 4.86 -6.90 -2.74
CA PHE A 165 3.61 -7.49 -3.23
C PHE A 165 3.10 -8.63 -2.35
N LEU A 166 3.99 -9.51 -1.89
CA LEU A 166 3.63 -10.58 -0.95
C LEU A 166 3.17 -10.04 0.40
N LEU A 167 3.78 -8.95 0.88
CA LEU A 167 3.34 -8.21 2.07
C LEU A 167 1.94 -7.61 1.89
N GLY A 168 1.64 -7.10 0.69
CA GLY A 168 0.29 -6.64 0.33
C GLY A 168 -0.76 -7.75 0.40
N ILE A 169 -0.42 -8.96 -0.08
CA ILE A 169 -1.30 -10.14 0.04
C ILE A 169 -1.49 -10.56 1.51
N LEU A 170 -0.43 -10.51 2.32
CA LEU A 170 -0.49 -10.81 3.75
C LEU A 170 -1.38 -9.81 4.51
N LEU A 171 -1.27 -8.52 4.21
CA LEU A 171 -2.14 -7.49 4.79
C LEU A 171 -3.62 -7.70 4.41
N ASP A 172 -3.86 -8.07 3.15
CA ASP A 172 -5.19 -8.46 2.65
C ASP A 172 -5.76 -9.66 3.43
N ALA A 173 -4.92 -10.65 3.75
CA ALA A 173 -5.31 -11.81 4.56
C ALA A 173 -5.67 -11.41 6.00
N PHE A 174 -4.88 -10.53 6.62
CA PHE A 174 -5.13 -10.05 7.98
C PHE A 174 -6.41 -9.24 8.10
N ALA A 175 -6.75 -8.43 7.09
CA ALA A 175 -8.03 -7.75 7.05
C ALA A 175 -9.22 -8.73 7.06
N GLU A 176 -9.09 -9.91 6.45
CA GLU A 176 -10.13 -10.95 6.50
C GLU A 176 -10.13 -11.72 7.84
N LEU A 177 -8.96 -11.96 8.43
CA LEU A 177 -8.86 -12.59 9.77
C LEU A 177 -9.42 -11.71 10.88
N THR A 178 -9.20 -10.40 10.82
CA THR A 178 -9.70 -9.45 11.82
C THR A 178 -11.23 -9.45 11.83
N LYS A 179 -11.87 -9.52 10.66
CA LYS A 179 -13.33 -9.70 10.55
C LYS A 179 -13.84 -11.00 11.16
N ALA A 180 -13.01 -12.05 11.18
CA ALA A 180 -13.34 -13.33 11.81
C ALA A 180 -13.21 -13.33 13.34
N GLY A 181 -12.87 -12.18 13.97
CA GLY A 181 -12.87 -12.02 15.43
C GLY A 181 -11.53 -12.31 16.12
N ASN A 182 -10.42 -12.32 15.39
CA ASN A 182 -9.09 -12.51 15.98
C ASN A 182 -8.47 -11.16 16.40
N GLU A 183 -8.71 -10.71 17.64
CA GLU A 183 -8.33 -9.36 18.11
C GLU A 183 -6.86 -9.23 18.60
N ASP A 184 -6.14 -10.34 18.82
CA ASP A 184 -4.85 -10.37 19.55
C ASP A 184 -3.59 -10.09 18.70
N GLN A 185 -3.72 -9.68 17.44
CA GLN A 185 -2.58 -9.58 16.50
C GLN A 185 -1.79 -8.25 16.56
N THR A 186 -1.81 -7.55 17.69
CA THR A 186 -1.25 -6.18 17.81
C THR A 186 0.24 -6.10 17.47
N ASP A 187 1.03 -7.04 17.95
CA ASP A 187 2.49 -7.02 17.77
C ASP A 187 2.90 -7.41 16.34
N LEU A 188 2.14 -8.33 15.71
CA LEU A 188 2.41 -8.71 14.33
C LEU A 188 2.04 -7.58 13.36
N ILE A 189 0.90 -6.91 13.55
CA ILE A 189 0.51 -5.76 12.72
C ILE A 189 1.58 -4.66 12.82
N ARG A 190 2.10 -4.40 14.03
CA ARG A 190 3.22 -3.47 14.22
C ARG A 190 4.45 -3.90 13.44
N SER A 191 4.79 -5.19 13.50
CA SER A 191 5.96 -5.74 12.81
C SER A 191 5.83 -5.70 11.28
N ILE A 192 4.63 -5.97 10.76
CA ILE A 192 4.29 -5.84 9.33
C ILE A 192 4.38 -4.38 8.88
N ALA A 193 3.83 -3.45 9.66
CA ALA A 193 3.91 -2.02 9.36
C ALA A 193 5.36 -1.52 9.33
N SER A 194 6.19 -1.97 10.28
CA SER A 194 7.63 -1.68 10.29
C SER A 194 8.32 -2.24 9.06
N LEU A 195 8.04 -3.49 8.67
CA LEU A 195 8.61 -4.09 7.47
C LEU A 195 8.21 -3.33 6.20
N LEU A 196 6.92 -2.95 6.08
CA LEU A 196 6.42 -2.12 4.97
C LEU A 196 7.24 -0.82 4.85
N VAL A 197 7.40 -0.10 5.95
CA VAL A 197 8.13 1.18 5.98
C VAL A 197 9.60 0.98 5.62
N ILE A 198 10.25 -0.06 6.14
CA ILE A 198 11.64 -0.39 5.82
C ILE A 198 11.80 -0.70 4.32
N THR A 199 10.91 -1.51 3.74
CA THR A 199 10.98 -1.93 2.33
C THR A 199 10.80 -0.77 1.35
N VAL A 200 10.04 0.27 1.74
CA VAL A 200 9.80 1.45 0.89
C VAL A 200 10.67 2.65 1.25
N TRP A 201 11.51 2.53 2.29
CA TRP A 201 12.31 3.64 2.78
C TRP A 201 13.26 4.15 1.70
N ARG A 202 13.21 5.47 1.44
CA ARG A 202 13.99 6.15 0.40
C ARG A 202 13.83 5.60 -1.03
N ASP A 203 12.70 4.93 -1.33
CA ASP A 203 12.35 4.49 -2.69
C ASP A 203 10.96 5.02 -3.09
N HIS A 204 10.94 5.96 -4.03
CA HIS A 204 9.73 6.65 -4.48
C HIS A 204 8.68 5.70 -5.08
N GLU A 205 9.12 4.81 -5.97
CA GLU A 205 8.19 3.92 -6.68
C GLU A 205 7.58 2.90 -5.72
N ARG A 206 8.37 2.40 -4.76
CA ARG A 206 7.85 1.54 -3.69
C ARG A 206 6.95 2.29 -2.71
N ALA A 207 7.28 3.53 -2.37
CA ALA A 207 6.43 4.36 -1.51
C ALA A 207 5.04 4.57 -2.12
N LYS A 208 4.96 4.81 -3.44
CA LYS A 208 3.68 4.87 -4.16
C LYS A 208 2.89 3.57 -4.06
N ILE A 209 3.55 2.42 -4.22
CA ILE A 209 2.92 1.11 -4.07
C ILE A 209 2.34 0.93 -2.66
N ALA A 210 3.10 1.32 -1.62
CA ALA A 210 2.62 1.26 -0.23
C ALA A 210 1.40 2.16 0.03
N VAL A 211 1.35 3.38 -0.54
CA VAL A 211 0.15 4.22 -0.49
C VAL A 211 -1.04 3.51 -1.12
N GLY A 212 -0.84 2.86 -2.28
CA GLY A 212 -1.86 2.05 -2.93
C GLY A 212 -2.40 0.92 -2.05
N PHE A 213 -1.53 0.24 -1.29
CA PHE A 213 -1.93 -0.79 -0.35
C PHE A 213 -2.77 -0.25 0.81
N LEU A 214 -2.34 0.86 1.42
CA LEU A 214 -3.09 1.51 2.50
C LEU A 214 -4.49 1.90 2.04
N ASN A 215 -4.60 2.55 0.89
CA ASN A 215 -5.89 2.94 0.30
C ASN A 215 -6.82 1.73 0.05
N ARG A 216 -6.26 0.60 -0.40
CA ARG A 216 -7.00 -0.65 -0.61
C ARG A 216 -7.55 -1.20 0.71
N ILE A 217 -6.76 -1.18 1.78
CA ILE A 217 -7.16 -1.69 3.10
C ILE A 217 -8.23 -0.81 3.72
N VAL A 218 -8.14 0.51 3.55
CA VAL A 218 -9.13 1.50 4.03
C VAL A 218 -10.53 1.21 3.51
N ALA A 219 -10.64 0.69 2.29
CA ALA A 219 -11.91 0.37 1.65
C ALA A 219 -12.57 -0.93 2.17
N ARG A 220 -11.90 -1.73 3.01
CA ARG A 220 -12.33 -3.10 3.34
C ARG A 220 -12.75 -3.35 4.78
N ASP A 221 -12.10 -2.74 5.77
CA ASP A 221 -12.38 -2.98 7.20
C ASP A 221 -12.13 -1.73 8.05
N ALA A 222 -13.06 -1.40 8.95
CA ALA A 222 -13.04 -0.18 9.74
C ALA A 222 -12.09 -0.24 10.96
N SER A 223 -11.91 -1.41 11.59
CA SER A 223 -11.09 -1.53 12.81
C SER A 223 -9.61 -1.79 12.48
N PHE A 224 -9.33 -2.68 11.52
CA PHE A 224 -7.97 -3.02 11.08
C PHE A 224 -7.25 -1.80 10.47
N LYS A 225 -7.94 -0.99 9.66
CA LYS A 225 -7.32 0.15 8.94
C LYS A 225 -6.73 1.20 9.89
N GLY A 226 -7.41 1.52 10.99
CA GLY A 226 -6.94 2.51 11.95
C GLY A 226 -5.67 2.05 12.67
N LYS A 227 -5.65 0.76 13.08
CA LYS A 227 -4.50 0.15 13.76
C LYS A 227 -3.29 0.01 12.85
N LEU A 228 -3.50 -0.40 11.59
CA LEU A 228 -2.43 -0.45 10.60
C LEU A 228 -1.85 0.95 10.34
N ALA A 229 -2.71 1.95 10.10
CA ALA A 229 -2.30 3.32 9.88
C ALA A 229 -1.48 3.90 11.05
N ALA A 230 -1.94 3.69 12.29
CA ALA A 230 -1.22 4.15 13.48
C ALA A 230 0.17 3.49 13.61
N ASN A 231 0.26 2.18 13.38
CA ASN A 231 1.53 1.46 13.41
C ASN A 231 2.46 1.90 12.27
N THR A 232 1.95 2.12 11.06
CA THR A 232 2.75 2.60 9.92
C THR A 232 3.27 4.03 10.17
N ALA A 233 2.43 4.94 10.66
CA ALA A 233 2.88 6.29 11.03
C ALA A 233 3.95 6.26 12.13
N SER A 234 3.77 5.41 13.15
CA SER A 234 4.74 5.25 14.24
C SER A 234 6.07 4.65 13.74
N ALA A 235 6.01 3.69 12.81
CA ALA A 235 7.19 3.10 12.19
C ALA A 235 7.98 4.13 11.35
N ILE A 236 7.30 5.04 10.65
CA ILE A 236 7.93 6.16 9.93
C ILE A 236 8.72 7.05 10.91
N VAL A 237 8.10 7.47 12.00
CA VAL A 237 8.75 8.32 13.02
C VAL A 237 9.94 7.61 13.66
N SER A 238 9.80 6.31 13.92
CA SER A 238 10.86 5.47 14.50
C SER A 238 12.05 5.35 13.55
N LEU A 239 11.81 5.09 12.27
CA LEU A 239 12.87 4.94 11.28
C LEU A 239 13.55 6.28 10.95
N LEU A 240 12.79 7.38 10.91
CA LEU A 240 13.35 8.73 10.80
C LEU A 240 14.27 9.07 11.97
N SER A 241 13.87 8.69 13.19
CA SER A 241 14.68 8.88 14.39
C SER A 241 15.96 8.02 14.34
N LEU A 242 15.85 6.77 13.90
CA LEU A 242 16.98 5.86 13.76
C LEU A 242 18.00 6.38 12.75
N GLU A 243 17.53 6.87 11.60
CA GLU A 243 18.39 7.44 10.57
C GLU A 243 19.07 8.73 11.05
N ALA A 244 18.33 9.58 11.76
CA ALA A 244 18.91 10.76 12.40
C ALA A 244 20.01 10.37 13.40
N ASP A 245 19.81 9.34 14.22
CA ASP A 245 20.79 8.94 15.23
C ASP A 245 21.98 8.15 14.66
N CYS A 246 21.78 7.42 13.56
CA CYS A 246 22.80 6.59 12.91
C CYS A 246 22.74 6.69 11.38
N PRO A 247 23.32 7.76 10.77
CA PRO A 247 23.24 8.01 9.32
C PRO A 247 23.84 6.89 8.43
N TYR A 248 24.67 6.01 9.01
CA TYR A 248 25.37 4.94 8.30
C TYR A 248 24.93 3.53 8.73
N ALA A 249 23.93 3.41 9.61
CA ALA A 249 23.40 2.11 10.01
C ALA A 249 22.31 1.65 9.03
N GLY A 250 22.68 0.84 8.05
CA GLY A 250 21.74 0.06 7.25
C GLY A 250 21.01 0.79 6.11
N VAL A 251 21.29 2.08 5.88
CA VAL A 251 20.77 2.83 4.73
C VAL A 251 21.96 3.29 3.89
N ASP A 252 22.04 2.88 2.62
CA ASP A 252 23.04 3.41 1.67
C ASP A 252 22.64 4.83 1.24
N VAL A 253 22.85 5.80 2.14
CA VAL A 253 22.48 7.21 1.96
C VAL A 253 23.08 7.81 0.67
N LYS A 254 24.17 7.23 0.14
CA LYS A 254 24.84 7.74 -1.07
C LYS A 254 24.08 7.48 -2.36
N ASN A 255 23.21 6.47 -2.39
CA ASN A 255 22.40 6.09 -3.57
C ASN A 255 20.90 6.12 -3.29
N ALA A 256 20.50 6.59 -2.12
CA ALA A 256 19.11 6.52 -1.69
C ALA A 256 18.30 7.71 -2.21
N GLY A 257 17.03 7.44 -2.56
CA GLY A 257 16.11 8.47 -3.02
C GLY A 257 15.70 9.44 -1.90
N PRO A 258 14.97 10.51 -2.26
CA PRO A 258 14.56 11.51 -1.28
C PRO A 258 13.48 10.98 -0.33
N LEU A 259 13.55 11.38 0.93
CA LEU A 259 12.65 10.93 2.00
C LEU A 259 11.25 11.56 1.96
N MET A 260 11.10 12.67 1.24
CA MET A 260 9.84 13.44 1.21
C MET A 260 8.62 12.61 0.77
N PHE A 261 8.81 11.52 0.03
CA PHE A 261 7.73 10.63 -0.38
C PHE A 261 7.09 9.87 0.80
N VAL A 262 7.84 9.65 1.88
CA VAL A 262 7.31 9.03 3.11
C VAL A 262 6.29 9.94 3.80
N ALA A 263 6.40 11.26 3.62
CA ALA A 263 5.40 12.20 4.14
C ALA A 263 4.01 12.00 3.50
N ALA A 264 3.94 11.50 2.27
CA ALA A 264 2.66 11.15 1.64
C ALA A 264 2.01 9.93 2.33
N ILE A 265 2.80 8.89 2.63
CA ILE A 265 2.34 7.71 3.40
C ILE A 265 1.86 8.15 4.78
N PHE A 266 2.64 8.99 5.46
CA PHE A 266 2.30 9.50 6.79
C PHE A 266 0.98 10.30 6.78
N ARG A 267 0.82 11.24 5.84
CA ARG A 267 -0.43 12.00 5.67
C ARG A 267 -1.63 11.09 5.46
N ASN A 268 -1.49 10.07 4.61
CA ASN A 268 -2.54 9.09 4.37
C ASN A 268 -2.91 8.35 5.67
N CYS A 269 -1.91 7.88 6.43
CA CYS A 269 -2.14 7.22 7.71
C CYS A 269 -2.92 8.11 8.69
N LEU A 270 -2.56 9.40 8.81
CA LEU A 270 -3.29 10.32 9.69
C LEU A 270 -4.75 10.50 9.24
N GLY A 271 -4.99 10.65 7.93
CA GLY A 271 -6.35 10.70 7.39
C GLY A 271 -7.16 9.47 7.77
N VAL A 272 -6.58 8.28 7.57
CA VAL A 272 -7.23 7.01 7.91
C VAL A 272 -7.51 6.90 9.41
N MET A 273 -6.58 7.28 10.28
CA MET A 273 -6.78 7.26 11.73
C MET A 273 -7.95 8.15 12.14
N LEU A 274 -7.95 9.40 11.67
CA LEU A 274 -8.99 10.40 11.98
C LEU A 274 -10.37 9.98 11.48
N GLU A 275 -10.45 9.37 10.29
CA GLU A 275 -11.69 8.82 9.74
C GLU A 275 -12.19 7.57 10.47
N SER A 276 -11.29 6.77 11.05
CA SER A 276 -11.64 5.51 11.71
C SER A 276 -12.21 5.74 13.11
N ALA A 277 -11.48 6.48 13.94
CA ALA A 277 -11.83 6.72 15.34
C ALA A 277 -11.20 8.03 15.81
N TYR A 278 -11.89 9.15 15.60
CA TYR A 278 -11.33 10.49 15.82
C TYR A 278 -10.73 10.70 17.23
N ALA A 279 -11.44 10.31 18.30
CA ALA A 279 -10.97 10.51 19.67
C ALA A 279 -9.67 9.73 19.96
N ASP A 280 -9.65 8.44 19.65
CA ASP A 280 -8.49 7.56 19.84
C ASP A 280 -7.33 7.99 18.93
N ALA A 281 -7.63 8.46 17.72
CA ALA A 281 -6.65 8.98 16.78
C ALA A 281 -5.96 10.22 17.33
N ILE A 282 -6.68 11.16 17.95
CA ILE A 282 -6.08 12.36 18.54
C ILE A 282 -5.13 12.00 19.69
N GLU A 283 -5.51 11.07 20.57
CA GLU A 283 -4.64 10.59 21.64
C GLU A 283 -3.38 9.90 21.09
N CYS A 284 -3.53 9.06 20.08
CA CYS A 284 -2.43 8.38 19.40
C CYS A 284 -1.50 9.38 18.69
N ILE A 285 -2.05 10.36 17.96
CA ILE A 285 -1.27 11.40 17.28
C ILE A 285 -0.48 12.21 18.31
N ALA A 286 -1.08 12.60 19.43
CA ALA A 286 -0.39 13.38 20.45
C ALA A 286 0.78 12.60 21.09
N SER A 287 0.53 11.37 21.51
CA SER A 287 1.47 10.58 22.31
C SER A 287 2.51 9.82 21.48
N ALA A 288 2.09 9.15 20.41
CA ALA A 288 2.94 8.24 19.64
C ALA A 288 3.65 8.92 18.46
N LEU A 289 3.15 10.07 17.99
CA LEU A 289 3.69 10.75 16.80
C LEU A 289 4.24 12.15 17.13
N PHE A 290 3.42 13.02 17.69
CA PHE A 290 3.73 14.44 17.88
C PHE A 290 4.84 14.69 18.91
N GLU A 291 4.75 14.08 20.10
CA GLU A 291 5.78 14.21 21.13
C GLU A 291 7.15 13.67 20.66
N PRO A 292 7.26 12.45 20.09
CA PRO A 292 8.52 11.96 19.51
C PRO A 292 9.08 12.87 18.39
N LEU A 293 8.22 13.35 17.49
CA LEU A 293 8.62 14.29 16.44
C LEU A 293 9.13 15.61 17.00
N SER A 294 8.51 16.14 18.07
CA SER A 294 8.98 17.35 18.73
C SER A 294 10.39 17.19 19.30
N HIS A 295 10.68 16.04 19.91
CA HIS A 295 12.02 15.73 20.42
C HIS A 295 13.04 15.55 19.30
N LEU A 296 12.66 14.87 18.21
CA LEU A 296 13.51 14.70 17.05
C LEU A 296 13.82 16.04 16.36
N LEU A 297 12.80 16.86 16.11
CA LEU A 297 12.93 18.14 15.43
C LEU A 297 13.85 19.09 16.17
N ARG A 298 13.75 19.16 17.51
CA ARG A 298 14.66 19.95 18.33
C ARG A 298 16.12 19.56 18.12
N ARG A 299 16.41 18.25 18.10
CA ARG A 299 17.78 17.73 17.87
C ARG A 299 18.26 18.03 16.44
N LEU A 300 17.39 17.86 15.44
CA LEU A 300 17.73 18.13 14.04
C LEU A 300 18.03 19.61 13.81
N ILE A 301 17.22 20.53 14.32
CA ILE A 301 17.46 21.98 14.22
C ILE A 301 18.81 22.35 14.84
N GLU A 302 19.16 21.78 16.00
CA GLU A 302 20.46 22.01 16.63
C GLU A 302 21.60 21.52 15.73
N ARG A 303 21.49 20.31 15.15
CA ARG A 303 22.50 19.74 14.25
C ARG A 303 22.63 20.49 12.92
N THR A 304 21.52 20.86 12.28
CA THR A 304 21.53 21.64 11.03
C THR A 304 22.17 23.01 11.27
N ARG A 305 21.92 23.62 12.44
CA ARG A 305 22.58 24.89 12.81
C ARG A 305 24.09 24.71 12.98
N GLU A 306 24.54 23.60 13.54
CA GLU A 306 25.96 23.27 13.71
C GLU A 306 26.66 22.93 12.38
N ALA A 307 25.94 22.29 11.45
CA ALA A 307 26.45 21.84 10.15
C ALA A 307 25.47 22.14 8.99
N PRO A 308 25.29 23.41 8.60
CA PRO A 308 24.27 23.80 7.61
C PRO A 308 24.59 23.35 6.17
N ALA A 309 25.82 22.87 5.91
CA ALA A 309 26.22 22.30 4.63
C ALA A 309 25.92 20.80 4.54
N ASP A 310 25.44 20.17 5.61
CA ASP A 310 25.03 18.77 5.59
C ASP A 310 23.62 18.64 4.99
N GLU A 311 23.59 18.32 3.69
CA GLU A 311 22.35 18.14 2.91
C GLU A 311 21.46 17.04 3.50
N HIS A 312 22.05 15.98 4.08
CA HIS A 312 21.31 14.88 4.66
C HIS A 312 20.58 15.28 5.94
N THR A 313 21.30 15.95 6.86
CA THR A 313 20.68 16.48 8.09
C THR A 313 19.59 17.52 7.76
N THR A 314 19.81 18.33 6.72
CA THR A 314 18.82 19.30 6.22
C THR A 314 17.56 18.62 5.67
N GLU A 315 17.72 17.53 4.91
CA GLU A 315 16.59 16.73 4.41
C GLU A 315 15.79 16.12 5.58
N LEU A 316 16.47 15.54 6.57
CA LEU A 316 15.82 14.95 7.74
C LEU A 316 15.04 16.01 8.53
N GLU A 317 15.60 17.21 8.72
CA GLU A 317 14.90 18.33 9.37
C GLU A 317 13.64 18.71 8.59
N MET A 318 13.74 18.85 7.26
CA MET A 318 12.61 19.22 6.41
C MET A 318 11.47 18.20 6.49
N VAL A 319 11.81 16.91 6.43
CA VAL A 319 10.82 15.83 6.56
C VAL A 319 10.22 15.84 7.96
N ALA A 320 11.04 15.88 9.02
CA ALA A 320 10.56 15.92 10.40
C ALA A 320 9.62 17.11 10.66
N THR A 321 9.95 18.29 10.13
CA THR A 321 9.12 19.49 10.19
C THR A 321 7.78 19.26 9.48
N THR A 322 7.81 18.68 8.28
CA THR A 322 6.59 18.36 7.52
C THR A 322 5.68 17.39 8.28
N LEU A 323 6.25 16.33 8.88
CA LEU A 323 5.47 15.37 9.68
C LEU A 323 4.90 16.03 10.94
N TYR A 324 5.72 16.86 11.62
CA TYR A 324 5.31 17.60 12.81
C TYR A 324 4.15 18.56 12.52
N ASP A 325 4.26 19.37 11.47
CA ASP A 325 3.21 20.31 11.04
C ASP A 325 1.92 19.59 10.66
N THR A 326 2.04 18.42 10.03
CA THR A 326 0.88 17.58 9.70
C THR A 326 0.17 17.10 10.97
N CYS A 327 0.93 16.66 11.99
CA CYS A 327 0.36 16.29 13.29
C CYS A 327 -0.26 17.50 14.01
N ASP A 328 0.41 18.65 14.04
CA ASP A 328 -0.12 19.88 14.67
C ASP A 328 -1.45 20.31 14.02
N LYS A 329 -1.53 20.32 12.69
CA LYS A 329 -2.77 20.59 11.94
C LYS A 329 -3.88 19.61 12.35
N ALA A 330 -3.59 18.31 12.37
CA ALA A 330 -4.55 17.28 12.76
C ALA A 330 -5.07 17.47 14.20
N LEU A 331 -4.18 17.76 15.16
CA LEU A 331 -4.53 18.02 16.56
C LEU A 331 -5.38 19.29 16.74
N ARG A 332 -5.22 20.28 15.85
CA ARG A 332 -6.05 21.50 15.81
C ARG A 332 -7.38 21.32 15.07
N GLY A 333 -7.69 20.11 14.60
CA GLY A 333 -8.90 19.81 13.84
C GLY A 333 -8.88 20.34 12.40
N GLN A 334 -7.69 20.65 11.86
CA GLN A 334 -7.51 20.98 10.45
C GLN A 334 -7.20 19.70 9.69
N PRO A 335 -7.97 19.33 8.66
CA PRO A 335 -7.70 18.12 7.90
C PRO A 335 -6.30 18.22 7.24
N PRO A 336 -5.54 17.11 7.17
CA PRO A 336 -4.28 17.12 6.43
C PRO A 336 -4.56 17.47 4.97
N GLU A 337 -3.89 18.50 4.46
CA GLU A 337 -4.06 18.94 3.07
C GLU A 337 -3.64 17.81 2.12
N VAL A 338 -4.63 17.19 1.47
CA VAL A 338 -4.42 16.33 0.32
C VAL A 338 -4.12 17.24 -0.85
N GLU A 339 -2.84 17.48 -1.12
CA GLU A 339 -2.43 18.05 -2.40
C GLU A 339 -2.89 17.09 -3.49
N ARG A 340 -3.99 17.46 -4.18
CA ARG A 340 -4.32 16.88 -5.47
C ARG A 340 -3.17 17.28 -6.39
N GLY A 341 -2.34 16.31 -6.73
CA GLY A 341 -1.08 16.51 -7.44
C GLY A 341 -1.24 17.38 -8.68
N ALA A 342 -0.25 18.26 -8.86
CA ALA A 342 0.10 18.85 -10.14
C ALA A 342 0.85 17.83 -11.00
#